data_AF-Q2RM28-F1
#
_entry.id   AF-Q2RM28-F1
#
_cell.length_a   1.000
_cell.length_b   1.000
_cell.length_c   1.000
_cell.angle_alpha   90.00
_cell.angle_beta   90.00
_cell.angle_gamma   90.00
#
_symmetry.space_group_name_H-M   'P 1'
#
loop_
_entity.id
_entity.type
_entity.pdbx_description
1 polymer ?
#
loop_
_entity_poly.entity_id
_entity_poly.type
_entity_poly.pdbx_seq_one_letter_code
_entity_poly.pdbx_strand_id
1 'polypeptide(L)' 'MEYQNITLSLPKQVLQRVKHIAIERQTSVSGLLARTLEELVRQEDSYAKARERHTTLLRNGTYLGTQGRITWRRADIHER' A
#
# COMPACT_ATOMS: atom_id res chain seq x y z
N MET A 1 17.30 13.76 -1.39
CA MET A 1 17.27 12.32 -1.05
C MET A 1 18.66 11.79 -1.29
N GLU A 2 19.24 11.11 -0.31
CA GLU A 2 20.51 10.41 -0.50
C GLU A 2 20.25 9.06 -1.16
N TYR A 3 21.12 8.67 -2.10
CA TYR A 3 21.03 7.41 -2.83
C TYR A 3 22.23 6.53 -2.48
N GLN A 4 21.97 5.25 -2.22
CA GLN A 4 23.01 4.25 -2.00
C GLN A 4 23.03 3.27 -3.18
N ASN A 5 24.19 3.15 -3.83
CA ASN A 5 24.36 2.18 -4.91
C ASN A 5 24.45 0.75 -4.34
N ILE A 6 23.79 -0.18 -5.03
CA ILE A 6 23.82 -1.61 -4.74
C ILE A 6 24.20 -2.40 -5.99
N THR A 7 24.93 -3.49 -5.81
CA THR A 7 25.27 -4.43 -6.89
C THR A 7 24.45 -5.70 -6.71
N LEU A 8 23.79 -6.16 -7.77
CA LEU A 8 22.93 -7.33 -7.74
C LEU A 8 23.37 -8.36 -8.79
N SER A 9 23.41 -9.62 -8.38
CA SER A 9 23.61 -10.75 -9.28
C SER A 9 22.24 -11.33 -9.65
N LEU A 10 21.93 -11.35 -10.95
CA LEU A 10 20.68 -11.87 -11.49
C LEU A 10 20.98 -12.97 -12.52
N PRO A 11 20.12 -14.00 -12.65
CA PRO A 11 20.21 -14.95 -13.75
C PRO A 11 20.19 -14.23 -15.10
N LYS A 12 21.06 -14.64 -16.03
CA LYS A 12 21.20 -13.96 -17.35
C LYS A 12 19.87 -13.86 -18.10
N GLN A 13 19.06 -14.91 -18.06
CA GLN A 13 17.75 -14.96 -18.72
C GLN A 13 16.77 -13.93 -18.12
N VAL A 14 16.78 -13.75 -16.80
CA VAL A 14 15.97 -12.74 -16.11
C VAL A 14 16.41 -11.35 -16.52
N LEU A 15 17.73 -11.08 -16.50
CA LEU A 15 18.27 -9.77 -16.90
C LEU A 15 17.90 -9.41 -18.34
N GLN A 16 17.92 -10.38 -19.27
CA GLN A 16 17.48 -10.16 -20.65
C GLN A 16 16.01 -9.75 -20.71
N ARG A 17 15.12 -10.47 -20.03
CA ARG A 17 13.68 -10.15 -20.01
C ARG A 17 13.41 -8.79 -19.39
N VAL A 18 14.08 -8.47 -18.28
CA VAL A 18 13.95 -7.17 -17.59
C VAL A 18 14.38 -6.01 -18.48
N LYS A 19 15.46 -6.17 -19.27
CA LYS A 19 15.88 -5.15 -20.24
C LYS A 19 14.78 -4.85 -21.26
N HIS A 20 14.11 -5.87 -21.80
CA HIS A 20 13.03 -5.68 -22.76
C HIS A 20 11.86 -4.92 -22.11
N ILE A 21 11.45 -5.32 -20.90
CA ILE A 21 10.38 -4.63 -20.14
C ILE A 21 10.76 -3.16 -19.88
N ALA A 22 12.01 -2.90 -19.53
CA ALA A 22 12.49 -1.55 -19.28
C ALA A 22 12.38 -0.67 -20.53
N ILE A 23 12.72 -1.21 -21.70
CA ILE A 23 12.56 -0.53 -23.00
C ILE A 23 11.09 -0.26 -23.30
N GLU A 24 10.22 -1.27 -23.18
CA GLU A 24 8.77 -1.13 -23.39
C GLU A 24 8.16 -0.05 -22.49
N ARG A 25 8.66 0.08 -21.25
CA ARG A 25 8.21 1.07 -20.27
C ARG A 25 9.00 2.39 -20.30
N GLN A 26 9.86 2.59 -21.31
CA GLN A 26 10.69 3.80 -21.47
C GLN A 26 11.47 4.17 -20.20
N THR A 27 12.06 3.17 -19.54
CA THR A 27 12.84 3.32 -18.30
C THR A 27 14.15 2.52 -18.37
N SER A 28 15.05 2.74 -17.41
CA SER A 28 16.21 1.88 -17.21
C SER A 28 15.87 0.69 -16.31
N VAL A 29 16.73 -0.35 -16.34
CA VAL A 29 16.63 -1.50 -15.42
C VAL A 29 16.71 -1.04 -13.96
N SER A 30 17.64 -0.14 -13.64
CA SER A 30 17.78 0.43 -12.29
C SER A 30 16.56 1.25 -11.88
N GLY A 31 15.99 2.04 -12.81
CA GLY A 31 14.77 2.81 -12.55
C GLY A 31 13.55 1.92 -12.33
N LEU A 32 13.44 0.81 -13.08
CA LEU A 32 12.40 -0.20 -12.84
C LEU A 32 12.57 -0.84 -11.46
N LEU A 33 13.79 -1.25 -11.11
CA LEU A 33 14.08 -1.86 -9.81
C LEU A 33 13.79 -0.90 -8.65
N ALA A 34 14.21 0.36 -8.76
CA ALA A 34 13.95 1.39 -7.76
C ALA A 34 12.45 1.57 -7.52
N ARG A 35 11.65 1.71 -8.59
CA ARG A 35 10.19 1.83 -8.48
C ARG A 35 9.56 0.62 -7.82
N THR A 36 9.96 -0.59 -8.20
CA THR A 36 9.44 -1.82 -7.60
C THR A 36 9.75 -1.90 -6.11
N LEU A 37 10.95 -1.51 -5.69
CA LEU A 37 11.34 -1.47 -4.28
C LEU A 37 10.56 -0.40 -3.51
N GLU A 38 10.38 0.79 -4.09
CA GLU A 38 9.56 1.85 -3.49
C GLU A 38 8.09 1.43 -3.34
N GLU A 39 7.52 0.75 -4.33
CA GLU A 39 6.16 0.20 -4.24
C GLU A 39 6.04 -0.88 -3.16
N LEU A 40 7.04 -1.76 -3.05
CA LEU A 40 7.07 -2.79 -2.01
C LEU A 40 7.10 -2.18 -0.61
N VAL A 41 7.97 -1.20 -0.36
CA VAL A 41 8.02 -0.48 0.92
C VAL A 41 6.70 0.23 1.21
N ARG A 42 6.15 0.93 0.20
CA ARG A 42 4.87 1.64 0.34
C ARG A 42 3.74 0.69 0.68
N GLN A 43 3.69 -0.49 0.07
CA GLN A 43 2.67 -1.49 0.33
C GLN A 43 2.74 -1.97 1.78
N GLU A 44 3.93 -2.31 2.27
CA GLU A 44 4.13 -2.75 3.65
C GLU A 44 3.73 -1.66 4.66
N ASP A 45 4.19 -0.42 4.43
CA ASP A 45 3.84 0.74 5.26
C ASP A 45 2.33 1.01 5.27
N SER A 46 1.68 0.90 4.10
CA SER A 46 0.25 1.14 3.97
C SER A 46 -0.56 0.10 4.74
N TYR A 47 -0.16 -1.16 4.69
CA TYR A 47 -0.79 -2.24 5.42
C TYR A 47 -0.61 -2.08 6.93
N ALA A 48 0.62 -1.79 7.37
CA ALA A 48 0.91 -1.54 8.78
C ALA A 48 0.08 -0.37 9.33
N LYS A 49 0.02 0.76 8.61
CA LYS A 49 -0.80 1.93 8.98
C LYS A 49 -2.29 1.61 9.01
N ALA A 50 -2.80 0.88 8.01
CA ALA A 50 -4.20 0.46 7.97
C ALA A 50 -4.55 -0.44 9.16
N ARG A 51 -3.67 -1.41 9.46
CA ARG A 51 -3.81 -2.33 10.60
C ARG A 51 -3.83 -1.58 11.92
N GLU A 52 -2.89 -0.66 12.12
CA GLU A 52 -2.82 0.17 13.33
C GLU A 52 -4.07 1.02 13.50
N ARG A 53 -4.48 1.75 12.45
CA ARG A 53 -5.70 2.57 12.46
C ARG A 53 -6.93 1.76 12.84
N HIS A 54 -7.09 0.56 12.25
CA HIS A 54 -8.25 -0.28 12.51
C HIS A 54 -8.22 -0.87 13.92
N THR A 55 -7.04 -1.29 14.40
CA THR A 55 -6.86 -1.79 15.76
C THR A 55 -7.20 -0.71 16.80
N THR A 56 -6.77 0.53 16.57
CA THR A 56 -7.10 1.68 17.42
C THR A 56 -8.59 1.96 17.44
N LEU A 57 -9.26 1.88 16.29
CA LEU A 57 -10.72 2.05 16.19
C LEU A 57 -11.47 0.96 16.96
N LEU A 58 -11.01 -0.29 16.90
CA LEU A 58 -11.61 -1.40 17.66
C LEU A 58 -11.40 -1.26 19.18
N ARG A 59 -10.19 -0.84 19.60
CA ARG A 59 -9.86 -0.67 21.03
C ARG A 59 -10.64 0.47 21.67
N ASN A 60 -10.71 1.60 20.99
CA ASN A 60 -11.34 2.81 21.54
C ASN A 60 -12.85 2.83 21.28
N GLY A 61 -13.32 2.04 20.31
CA GLY A 61 -14.68 2.14 19.79
C GLY A 61 -14.92 3.46 19.07
N THR A 62 -16.10 3.61 18.46
CA THR A 62 -16.55 4.89 17.90
C THR A 62 -17.67 5.42 18.77
N TYR A 63 -17.60 6.70 19.16
CA TYR A 63 -18.71 7.31 19.88
C TYR A 63 -19.87 7.56 18.92
N LEU A 64 -20.88 6.69 18.98
CA LEU A 64 -22.05 6.75 18.10
C LEU A 64 -23.13 7.72 18.60
N GLY A 65 -22.93 8.40 19.74
CA GLY A 65 -23.94 9.30 20.33
C GLY A 65 -25.19 8.60 20.86
N THR A 66 -25.20 7.26 20.88
CA THR A 66 -26.38 6.45 21.25
C THR A 66 -26.50 6.19 22.75
N GLN A 67 -25.44 6.45 23.53
CA GLN A 67 -25.34 6.01 24.94
C GLN A 67 -25.73 4.52 25.13
N GLY A 68 -25.47 3.68 24.12
CA GLY A 68 -25.83 2.25 24.14
C GLY A 68 -27.27 1.93 23.72
N ARG A 69 -28.07 2.93 23.34
CA ARG A 69 -29.45 2.75 22.86
C ARG A 69 -29.66 3.44 21.51
N ILE A 70 -30.03 2.65 20.50
CA ILE A 70 -30.45 3.18 19.19
C ILE A 70 -31.95 3.48 19.20
N THR A 71 -32.35 4.61 18.63
CA THR A 71 -33.76 5.02 18.50
C THR A 71 -34.28 4.98 17.07
N TRP A 72 -33.37 4.80 16.10
CA TRP A 72 -33.64 4.78 14.67
C TRP A 72 -33.60 3.36 14.12
N ARG A 73 -34.43 3.11 13.11
CA ARG A 73 -34.41 1.91 12.28
C ARG A 73 -33.58 2.19 11.03
N ARG A 74 -33.13 1.11 10.37
CA ARG A 74 -32.35 1.20 9.12
C ARG A 74 -33.06 2.04 8.03
N ALA A 75 -34.39 1.93 7.94
CA ALA A 75 -35.21 2.68 6.99
C ALA A 75 -35.09 4.21 7.20
N ASP A 76 -35.07 4.65 8.45
CA ASP A 76 -35.01 6.07 8.83
C ASP A 76 -33.69 6.76 8.40
N ILE A 77 -32.64 5.99 8.09
CA ILE A 77 -31.33 6.49 7.65
C ILE A 77 -31.18 6.41 6.12
N HIS A 78 -31.92 5.50 5.48
CA HIS A 78 -31.77 5.18 4.06
C HIS A 78 -32.49 6.15 3.11
N GLU A 79 -33.39 7.01 3.61
CA GLU A 79 -34.15 7.99 2.80
C GLU A 79 -33.39 9.30 2.50
N ARG A 80 -32.06 9.24 2.34
CA ARG A 80 -31.27 10.40 1.88
C ARG A 80 -31.06 10.39 0.38
#